data_AF-A0A7X5KNZ8-F1
#
_entry.id   AF-A0A7X5KNZ8-F1
#
_cell.length_a   1.000
_cell.length_b   1.000
_cell.length_c   1.000
_cell.angle_alpha   90.00
_cell.angle_beta   90.00
_cell.angle_gamma   90.00
#
_symmetry.space_group_name_H-M   'P 1'
#
loop_
_entity.id
_entity.type
_entity.pdbx_description
1 polymer ?
#
loop_
_entity_poly.entity_id
_entity_poly.type
_entity_poly.pdbx_seq_one_letter_code
_entity_poly.pdbx_strand_id
1 'polypeptide(L)'
;MEIRFENESMNDYLVYGIDKTDIKKACLYLDKDIETFYKEFKNERNVILQAHPFRDGMKEINMEFVDGIEVFNMHIHHNSRINKAAQCAERLNKLKLCGTDVHYPEQVGTSYVKTKSLPKNSFNLAQLIKSQDMILQISDSIIIP
;
A
#
# COMPACT_ATOMS: atom_id res chain seq x y z
N MET A 1 3.46 3.58 7.10
CA MET A 1 4.88 3.84 6.79
C MET A 1 5.10 3.41 5.36
N GLU A 2 5.97 4.09 4.65
CA GLU A 2 6.46 3.65 3.35
C GLU A 2 7.91 3.19 3.52
N ILE A 3 8.27 2.05 2.94
CA ILE A 3 9.61 1.45 3.05
C ILE A 3 10.09 0.94 1.70
N ARG A 4 11.39 1.11 1.45
CA ARG A 4 12.13 0.61 0.29
C ARG A 4 13.33 -0.21 0.76
N PHE A 5 13.72 -1.22 -0.02
CA PHE A 5 14.86 -2.07 0.29
C PHE A 5 16.01 -1.83 -0.70
N GLU A 6 17.16 -1.40 -0.20
CA GLU A 6 18.30 -0.91 -0.98
C GLU A 6 18.86 -1.96 -1.95
N ASN A 7 18.87 -3.23 -1.52
CA ASN A 7 19.49 -4.32 -2.26
C ASN A 7 18.53 -5.06 -3.21
N GLU A 8 17.27 -4.65 -3.28
CA GLU A 8 16.25 -5.29 -4.12
C GLU A 8 15.96 -4.48 -5.40
N SER A 9 15.30 -3.34 -5.24
CA SER A 9 14.82 -2.50 -6.33
C SER A 9 14.34 -1.14 -5.82
N MET A 10 13.81 -0.32 -6.74
CA MET A 10 13.16 0.94 -6.40
C MET A 10 11.72 0.78 -5.92
N ASN A 11 11.25 -0.46 -5.71
CA ASN A 11 9.90 -0.72 -5.23
C ASN A 11 9.68 -0.18 -3.83
N ASP A 12 8.52 0.44 -3.64
CA ASP A 12 8.07 0.93 -2.35
C ASP A 12 6.93 0.07 -1.81
N TYR A 13 6.85 0.00 -0.49
CA TYR A 13 5.87 -0.82 0.22
C TYR A 13 5.21 -0.01 1.33
N LEU A 14 3.87 -0.08 1.39
CA LEU A 14 3.08 0.53 2.45
C LEU A 14 2.86 -0.48 3.58
N VAL A 15 3.24 -0.09 4.80
CA VAL A 15 3.05 -0.89 6.00
C VAL A 15 2.12 -0.17 6.98
N TYR A 16 1.00 -0.81 7.27
CA TYR A 16 -0.01 -0.39 8.25
C TYR A 16 -0.10 -1.38 9.41
N GLY A 17 -0.69 -0.96 10.52
CA GLY A 17 -0.82 -1.82 11.71
C GLY A 17 0.49 -1.98 12.46
N ILE A 18 1.20 -0.88 12.61
CA ILE A 18 2.52 -0.77 13.25
C ILE A 18 2.56 0.44 14.19
N ASP A 19 3.45 0.39 15.18
CA ASP A 19 3.78 1.50 16.06
C ASP A 19 5.25 1.95 15.95
N LYS A 20 5.67 2.86 16.83
CA LYS A 20 7.05 3.40 16.84
C LYS A 20 8.11 2.33 17.07
N THR A 21 7.81 1.27 17.82
CA THR A 21 8.75 0.16 18.06
C THR A 21 8.89 -0.72 16.83
N ASP A 22 7.79 -0.95 16.12
CA ASP A 22 7.78 -1.70 14.86
C ASP A 22 8.53 -0.96 13.76
N ILE A 23 8.42 0.38 13.69
CA ILE A 23 9.20 1.20 12.74
C ILE A 23 10.70 1.00 12.94
N LYS A 24 11.17 1.03 14.20
CA LYS A 24 12.60 0.81 14.51
C LYS A 24 13.06 -0.59 14.09
N LYS A 25 12.22 -1.61 14.26
CA LYS A 25 12.50 -2.98 13.80
C LYS A 25 12.55 -3.05 12.27
N ALA A 26 11.63 -2.38 11.58
CA ALA A 26 11.59 -2.37 10.13
C ALA A 26 12.86 -1.77 9.51
N CYS A 27 13.47 -0.78 10.17
CA CYS A 27 14.76 -0.20 9.73
C CYS A 27 15.91 -1.22 9.69
N LEU A 28 15.83 -2.34 10.43
CA LEU A 28 16.84 -3.40 10.39
C LEU A 28 16.78 -4.23 9.09
N TYR A 29 15.76 -4.03 8.27
CA TYR A 29 15.54 -4.75 7.02
C TYR A 29 15.87 -3.91 5.77
N LEU A 30 16.31 -2.66 5.92
CA LEU A 30 16.53 -1.75 4.77
C LEU A 30 17.56 -2.31 3.76
N ASP A 31 18.50 -3.11 4.23
CA ASP A 31 19.53 -3.79 3.41
C ASP A 31 19.10 -5.18 2.90
N LYS A 32 17.82 -5.56 3.08
CA LYS A 32 17.28 -6.87 2.67
C LYS A 32 16.42 -6.74 1.41
N ASP A 33 15.36 -7.52 1.32
CA ASP A 33 14.37 -7.56 0.26
C ASP A 33 12.95 -7.76 0.84
N ILE A 34 11.92 -7.57 0.00
CA ILE A 34 10.53 -7.78 0.39
C ILE A 34 10.23 -9.20 0.86
N GLU A 35 10.89 -10.22 0.31
CA GLU A 35 10.65 -11.61 0.69
C GLU A 35 11.05 -11.86 2.14
N THR A 36 12.25 -11.46 2.51
CA THR A 36 12.79 -11.56 3.86
C THR A 36 11.96 -10.69 4.82
N PHE A 37 11.68 -9.44 4.42
CA PHE A 37 10.87 -8.55 5.24
C PHE A 37 9.48 -9.13 5.50
N TYR A 38 8.80 -9.64 4.46
CA TYR A 38 7.48 -10.23 4.63
C TYR A 38 7.54 -11.48 5.52
N LYS A 39 8.47 -12.40 5.27
CA LYS A 39 8.59 -13.64 6.06
C LYS A 39 8.85 -13.39 7.55
N GLU A 40 9.61 -12.36 7.89
CA GLU A 40 10.05 -12.13 9.27
C GLU A 40 9.26 -11.04 10.01
N PHE A 41 8.77 -10.03 9.30
CA PHE A 41 8.08 -8.88 9.91
C PHE A 41 6.54 -9.01 9.87
N LYS A 42 6.01 -9.76 8.91
CA LYS A 42 4.55 -9.92 8.76
C LYS A 42 3.94 -10.63 9.96
N ASN A 43 2.80 -10.13 10.42
CA ASN A 43 2.00 -10.78 11.46
C ASN A 43 0.50 -10.43 11.33
N GLU A 44 -0.33 -10.99 12.21
CA GLU A 44 -1.79 -10.82 12.16
C GLU A 44 -2.28 -9.38 12.38
N ARG A 45 -1.45 -8.47 12.85
CA ARG A 45 -1.86 -7.08 13.16
C ARG A 45 -1.49 -6.09 12.05
N ASN A 46 -0.52 -6.41 11.20
CA ASN A 46 -0.06 -5.54 10.13
C ASN A 46 -0.56 -5.98 8.75
N VAL A 47 -0.52 -5.03 7.82
CA VAL A 47 -0.77 -5.21 6.37
C VAL A 47 0.42 -4.61 5.63
N ILE A 48 0.91 -5.33 4.63
CA ILE A 48 1.99 -4.93 3.73
C ILE A 48 1.41 -4.90 2.31
N LEU A 49 1.44 -3.74 1.67
CA LEU A 49 0.97 -3.55 0.30
C LEU A 49 2.13 -3.08 -0.57
N GLN A 50 2.18 -3.52 -1.83
CA GLN A 50 3.07 -2.86 -2.80
C GLN A 50 2.50 -1.47 -3.13
N ALA A 51 3.31 -0.43 -2.94
CA ALA A 51 2.96 0.94 -3.31
C ALA A 51 3.09 1.11 -4.83
N HIS A 52 2.15 1.82 -5.43
CA HIS A 52 2.12 2.21 -6.84
C HIS A 52 2.83 1.24 -7.82
N PRO A 53 2.42 -0.04 -7.85
CA PRO A 53 3.09 -1.01 -8.69
C PRO A 53 2.93 -0.62 -10.15
N PHE A 54 3.88 -1.07 -10.96
CA PHE A 54 3.90 -0.81 -12.40
C PHE A 54 4.13 0.66 -12.80
N ARG A 55 4.43 1.59 -11.89
CA ARG A 55 5.07 2.86 -12.28
C ARG A 55 6.40 2.60 -12.98
N ASP A 56 6.89 3.60 -13.71
CA ASP A 56 8.20 3.52 -14.36
C ASP A 56 9.29 3.25 -13.32
N GLY A 57 10.16 2.28 -13.59
CA GLY A 57 11.22 1.87 -12.68
C GLY A 57 10.83 0.85 -11.60
N MET A 58 9.53 0.56 -11.41
CA MET A 58 9.08 -0.52 -10.52
C MET A 58 9.34 -1.88 -11.15
N LYS A 59 9.83 -2.83 -10.35
CA LYS A 59 10.01 -4.23 -10.76
C LYS A 59 8.80 -5.07 -10.35
N GLU A 60 8.45 -6.04 -11.17
CA GLU A 60 7.48 -7.06 -10.78
C GLU A 60 8.07 -7.96 -9.69
N ILE A 61 7.26 -8.31 -8.69
CA ILE A 61 7.66 -9.12 -7.53
C ILE A 61 6.82 -10.39 -7.44
N ASN A 62 7.26 -11.36 -6.64
CA ASN A 62 6.37 -12.42 -6.20
C ASN A 62 5.32 -11.83 -5.25
N MET A 63 4.07 -11.80 -5.72
CA MET A 63 2.95 -11.23 -4.99
C MET A 63 2.58 -12.03 -3.72
N GLU A 64 3.14 -13.21 -3.48
CA GLU A 64 2.99 -13.92 -2.19
C GLU A 64 3.61 -13.17 -1.01
N PHE A 65 4.55 -12.25 -1.27
CA PHE A 65 5.25 -11.47 -0.24
C PHE A 65 4.63 -10.09 0.03
N VAL A 66 3.36 -9.90 -0.33
CA VAL A 66 2.53 -8.76 0.05
C VAL A 66 1.08 -9.21 0.26
N ASP A 67 0.33 -8.55 1.14
CA ASP A 67 -1.10 -8.79 1.31
C ASP A 67 -1.92 -8.16 0.18
N GLY A 68 -1.40 -7.10 -0.43
CA GLY A 68 -2.13 -6.38 -1.46
C GLY A 68 -1.37 -5.30 -2.19
N ILE A 69 -2.15 -4.44 -2.86
CA ILE A 69 -1.67 -3.46 -3.83
C ILE A 69 -2.36 -2.11 -3.59
N GLU A 70 -1.58 -1.03 -3.65
CA GLU A 70 -2.12 0.30 -3.90
C GLU A 70 -2.54 0.42 -5.39
N VAL A 71 -3.81 0.11 -5.67
CA VAL A 71 -4.35 0.07 -7.04
C VAL A 71 -4.51 1.47 -7.61
N PHE A 72 -5.02 2.40 -6.78
CA PHE A 72 -5.28 3.77 -7.18
C PHE A 72 -4.29 4.69 -6.49
N ASN A 73 -3.10 4.77 -7.05
CA ASN A 73 -2.18 5.84 -6.71
C ASN A 73 -2.46 7.07 -7.59
N MET A 74 -2.80 8.19 -6.95
CA MET A 74 -3.25 9.43 -7.62
C MET A 74 -2.17 10.52 -7.71
N HIS A 75 -0.90 10.13 -7.81
CA HIS A 75 0.17 11.10 -8.00
C HIS A 75 0.12 11.76 -9.38
N ILE A 76 0.02 13.09 -9.40
CA ILE A 76 -0.29 13.87 -10.62
C ILE A 76 0.81 13.83 -11.69
N HIS A 77 2.07 13.57 -11.31
CA HIS A 77 3.20 13.48 -12.24
C HIS A 77 3.62 12.05 -12.61
N HIS A 78 2.84 11.04 -12.22
CA HIS A 78 3.15 9.65 -12.52
C HIS A 78 1.98 8.92 -13.18
N ASN A 79 2.27 8.12 -14.19
CA ASN A 79 1.29 7.14 -14.70
C ASN A 79 1.31 5.89 -13.83
N SER A 80 0.33 5.76 -12.94
CA SER A 80 0.21 4.65 -12.00
C SER A 80 -0.29 3.34 -12.63
N ARG A 81 -0.60 3.31 -13.94
CA ARG A 81 -1.08 2.12 -14.66
C ARG A 81 -2.21 1.39 -13.91
N ILE A 82 -3.19 2.17 -13.44
CA ILE A 82 -4.30 1.72 -12.58
C ILE A 82 -5.00 0.48 -13.14
N ASN A 83 -5.19 0.41 -14.47
CA ASN A 83 -5.78 -0.75 -15.12
C ASN A 83 -4.97 -2.05 -14.89
N LYS A 84 -3.64 -1.98 -14.98
CA LYS A 84 -2.74 -3.13 -14.73
C LYS A 84 -2.75 -3.50 -13.24
N ALA A 85 -2.72 -2.49 -12.36
CA ALA A 85 -2.79 -2.71 -10.91
C ALA A 85 -4.11 -3.38 -10.49
N ALA A 86 -5.24 -2.90 -10.99
CA ALA A 86 -6.57 -3.46 -10.71
C ALA A 86 -6.69 -4.91 -11.21
N GLN A 87 -6.27 -5.19 -12.45
CA GLN A 87 -6.29 -6.54 -13.00
C GLN A 87 -5.38 -7.51 -12.23
N CYS A 88 -4.20 -7.04 -11.79
CA CYS A 88 -3.30 -7.83 -10.96
C CYS A 88 -3.95 -8.18 -9.62
N ALA A 89 -4.53 -7.17 -8.95
CA ALA A 89 -5.16 -7.37 -7.66
C ALA A 89 -6.34 -8.34 -7.73
N GLU A 90 -7.18 -8.20 -8.75
CA GLU A 90 -8.33 -9.08 -8.96
C GLU A 90 -7.89 -10.52 -9.25
N ARG A 91 -6.98 -10.72 -10.21
CA ARG A 91 -6.51 -12.04 -10.63
C ARG A 91 -5.87 -12.83 -9.49
N LEU A 92 -5.20 -12.14 -8.56
CA LEU A 92 -4.47 -12.75 -7.45
C LEU A 92 -5.21 -12.65 -6.10
N ASN A 93 -6.46 -12.19 -6.11
CA ASN A 93 -7.29 -11.99 -4.91
C ASN A 93 -6.56 -11.20 -3.81
N LYS A 94 -5.97 -10.06 -4.20
CA LYS A 94 -5.19 -9.19 -3.33
C LYS A 94 -6.02 -8.03 -2.78
N LEU A 95 -5.64 -7.57 -1.59
CA LEU A 95 -6.25 -6.37 -1.00
C LEU A 95 -6.01 -5.16 -1.91
N LYS A 96 -7.02 -4.30 -2.02
CA LYS A 96 -6.99 -3.11 -2.86
C LYS A 96 -7.00 -1.87 -1.97
N LEU A 97 -6.16 -0.89 -2.29
CA LEU A 97 -6.11 0.40 -1.60
C LEU A 97 -5.91 1.55 -2.59
N CYS A 98 -6.18 2.77 -2.14
CA CYS A 98 -5.84 4.01 -2.84
C CYS A 98 -4.98 4.92 -1.96
N GLY A 99 -4.21 5.80 -2.60
CA GLY A 99 -3.43 6.83 -1.96
C GLY A 99 -3.13 7.98 -2.92
N THR A 100 -2.79 9.14 -2.39
CA THR A 100 -2.45 10.32 -3.20
C THR A 100 -0.96 10.42 -3.48
N ASP A 101 -0.14 9.77 -2.64
CA ASP A 101 1.33 9.88 -2.65
C ASP A 101 1.76 11.36 -2.67
N VAL A 102 1.30 12.09 -1.66
CA VAL A 102 1.31 13.56 -1.62
C VAL A 102 2.73 14.11 -1.47
N HIS A 103 3.18 14.81 -2.52
CA HIS A 103 4.42 15.58 -2.59
C HIS A 103 4.17 17.04 -3.02
N TYR A 104 2.96 17.33 -3.50
CA TYR A 104 2.50 18.63 -4.00
C TYR A 104 1.12 18.99 -3.41
N PRO A 105 0.84 20.26 -3.10
CA PRO A 105 -0.44 20.70 -2.53
C PRO A 105 -1.68 20.26 -3.31
N GLU A 106 -1.58 20.21 -4.64
CA GLU A 106 -2.66 19.86 -5.57
C GLU A 106 -3.09 18.39 -5.47
N GLN A 107 -2.26 17.52 -4.86
CA GLN A 107 -2.61 16.11 -4.64
C GLN A 107 -3.46 15.90 -3.39
N VAL A 108 -3.55 16.90 -2.51
CA VAL A 108 -4.34 16.77 -1.28
C VAL A 108 -5.80 16.55 -1.64
N GLY A 109 -6.36 15.44 -1.18
CA GLY A 109 -7.77 15.15 -1.36
C GLY A 109 -8.17 14.71 -2.77
N THR A 110 -7.23 14.19 -3.57
CA THR A 110 -7.56 13.58 -4.88
C THR A 110 -8.02 12.12 -4.75
N SER A 111 -7.68 11.45 -3.64
CA SER A 111 -8.22 10.15 -3.26
C SER A 111 -8.49 10.06 -1.76
N TYR A 112 -9.49 9.25 -1.40
CA TYR A 112 -9.91 9.03 -0.03
C TYR A 112 -10.24 7.56 0.22
N VAL A 113 -9.84 7.11 1.40
CA VAL A 113 -10.39 5.91 2.02
C VAL A 113 -11.57 6.34 2.91
N LYS A 114 -12.78 5.92 2.53
CA LYS A 114 -14.01 6.18 3.29
C LYS A 114 -14.36 4.97 4.14
N THR A 115 -14.60 5.23 5.42
CA THR A 115 -14.93 4.22 6.42
C THR A 115 -16.14 4.71 7.22
N LYS A 116 -16.91 3.79 7.81
CA LYS A 116 -18.08 4.15 8.64
C LYS A 116 -17.68 4.98 9.86
N SER A 117 -16.47 4.75 10.38
CA SER A 117 -15.87 5.48 11.49
C SER A 117 -14.37 5.62 11.27
N LEU A 118 -13.83 6.81 11.56
CA LEU A 118 -12.39 7.05 11.43
C LEU A 118 -11.57 6.05 12.27
N PRO A 119 -10.48 5.48 11.72
CA PRO A 119 -9.59 4.62 12.47
C PRO A 119 -8.90 5.43 13.57
N LYS A 120 -8.85 4.88 14.80
CA LYS A 120 -8.22 5.56 15.95
C LYS A 120 -6.70 5.53 15.90
N ASN A 121 -6.14 4.54 15.19
CA ASN A 121 -4.71 4.30 15.08
C ASN A 121 -4.41 3.41 13.87
N SER A 122 -3.12 3.18 13.62
CA SER A 122 -2.61 2.35 12.53
C SER A 122 -3.17 0.91 12.55
N PHE A 123 -3.39 0.32 13.73
CA PHE A 123 -3.93 -1.04 13.86
C PHE A 123 -5.41 -1.13 13.45
N ASN A 124 -6.23 -0.15 13.83
CA ASN A 124 -7.62 -0.11 13.35
C ASN A 124 -7.69 0.15 11.85
N LEU A 125 -6.80 0.98 11.30
CA LEU A 125 -6.72 1.16 9.84
C LEU A 125 -6.33 -0.15 9.14
N ALA A 126 -5.34 -0.88 9.65
CA ALA A 126 -4.97 -2.19 9.11
C ALA A 126 -6.14 -3.19 9.13
N GLN A 127 -6.93 -3.22 10.20
CA GLN A 127 -8.12 -4.07 10.28
C GLN A 127 -9.17 -3.70 9.21
N LEU A 128 -9.40 -2.42 8.96
CA LEU A 128 -10.30 -1.95 7.90
C LEU A 128 -9.77 -2.36 6.51
N ILE A 129 -8.47 -2.21 6.26
CA ILE A 129 -7.84 -2.63 5.00
C ILE A 129 -7.96 -4.15 4.80
N LYS A 130 -7.74 -4.96 5.84
CA LYS A 130 -7.86 -6.43 5.76
C LYS A 130 -9.28 -6.89 5.49
N SER A 131 -10.25 -6.27 6.15
CA SER A 131 -11.67 -6.61 5.99
C SER A 131 -12.29 -6.04 4.73
N GLN A 132 -11.65 -5.04 4.12
CA GLN A 132 -12.19 -4.26 3.00
C GLN A 132 -13.57 -3.65 3.33
N ASP A 133 -13.91 -3.43 4.61
CA ASP A 133 -15.13 -2.69 5.04
C ASP A 133 -14.89 -1.18 4.88
N MET A 134 -14.67 -0.78 3.64
CA MET A 134 -14.32 0.57 3.24
C MET A 134 -14.70 0.81 1.78
N ILE A 135 -14.77 2.07 1.40
CA ILE A 135 -15.00 2.51 0.03
C ILE A 135 -13.81 3.38 -0.38
N LEU A 136 -13.35 3.23 -1.60
CA LEU A 136 -12.33 4.12 -2.17
C LEU A 136 -13.06 5.21 -2.94
N GLN A 137 -12.66 6.47 -2.76
CA GLN A 137 -13.18 7.59 -3.54
C GLN A 137 -12.03 8.24 -4.29
N ILE A 138 -12.17 8.38 -5.61
CA ILE A 138 -11.20 9.03 -6.49
C ILE A 138 -11.89 10.24 -7.11
N SER A 139 -11.47 11.45 -6.73
CA SER A 139 -12.23 12.67 -7.01
C SER A 139 -13.71 12.49 -6.62
N ASP A 140 -14.67 12.66 -7.53
CA ASP A 140 -16.09 12.47 -7.28
C ASP A 140 -16.60 11.03 -7.51
N SER A 141 -15.71 10.11 -7.89
CA SER A 141 -16.08 8.71 -8.21
C SER A 141 -15.96 7.80 -7.00
N ILE A 142 -17.00 7.00 -6.76
CA ILE A 142 -17.03 5.95 -5.74
C ILE A 142 -16.60 4.62 -6.35
N ILE A 143 -15.62 3.97 -5.72
CA ILE A 143 -15.08 2.67 -6.09
C ILE A 143 -15.29 1.71 -4.93
N ILE A 144 -15.92 0.58 -5.22
CA ILE A 144 -16.07 -0.54 -4.29
C ILE A 144 -14.87 -1.45 -4.54
N PRO A 145 -13.95 -1.59 -3.56
CA PRO A 145 -12.79 -2.43 -3.72
C PRO A 145 -13.14 -3.91 -3.73
#